data_AF-A0A8J2Q8U7-F1
#
_entry.id   AF-A0A8J2Q8U7-F1
#
_cell.length_a   1.000
_cell.length_b   1.000
_cell.length_c   1.000
_cell.angle_alpha   90.00
_cell.angle_beta   90.00
_cell.angle_gamma   90.00
#
_symmetry.space_group_name_H-M   'P 1'
#
loop_
_entity.id
_entity.type
_entity.pdbx_description
1 polymer ?
#
loop_
_entity_poly.entity_id
_entity_poly.type
_entity_poly.pdbx_seq_one_letter_code
_entity_poly.pdbx_strand_id
1 'polypeptide(L)'
;MSVKRKNIQIFDGLKLTGIKSVDDCFNQAISPLAILTEMRGILESTLIKWRSDCGIGSSGTIRKGLRLMLARAKTATMNTISPDLPHGSHHPIELMNNLPSFAICSDEKTYPMIVTNGAFPVQLQKTFDSMSELLNICAKILDNIDSLLTKLETVTKCIIECSGELSQLCLNAGLHGVKAIRAMENFAWNVRILKIHLTLIYKAQIEANNIVTEVFDVACTLRVLSKKSTKKIRGNRHSC
;
A
#
# COMPACT_ATOMS: atom_id res chain seq x y z
N MET A 1 -30.43 20.85 33.44
CA MET A 1 -29.25 21.25 32.65
C MET A 1 -28.48 19.99 32.27
N SER A 2 -28.37 19.74 30.97
CA SER A 2 -28.04 18.46 30.35
C SER A 2 -26.55 18.13 30.45
N VAL A 3 -26.20 16.97 31.03
CA VAL A 3 -24.84 16.43 31.02
C VAL A 3 -24.56 15.91 29.61
N LYS A 4 -23.81 16.67 28.81
CA LYS A 4 -23.30 16.24 27.50
C LYS A 4 -22.39 15.02 27.70
N ARG A 5 -22.97 13.81 27.63
CA ARG A 5 -22.22 12.58 27.37
C ARG A 5 -21.56 12.76 26.00
N LYS A 6 -20.24 13.02 26.00
CA LYS A 6 -19.40 12.88 24.82
C LYS A 6 -19.48 11.41 24.42
N ASN A 7 -20.41 11.09 23.53
CA ASN A 7 -20.41 9.83 22.80
C ASN A 7 -19.09 9.82 22.02
N ILE A 8 -18.16 9.00 22.50
CA ILE A 8 -16.93 8.65 21.82
C ILE A 8 -17.39 8.13 20.46
N GLN A 9 -17.09 8.89 19.42
CA GLN A 9 -17.40 8.55 18.04
C GLN A 9 -16.52 7.35 17.71
N ILE A 10 -17.03 6.16 18.01
CA ILE A 10 -16.38 4.89 17.74
C ILE A 10 -16.19 4.85 16.23
N PHE A 11 -14.97 4.51 15.81
CA PHE A 11 -14.55 4.35 14.41
C PHE A 11 -15.70 4.02 13.45
N ASP A 12 -15.79 4.80 12.37
CA ASP A 12 -16.99 4.99 11.55
C ASP A 12 -17.79 3.69 11.34
N GLY A 13 -18.91 3.56 12.06
CA GLY A 13 -19.83 2.43 11.97
C GLY A 13 -19.87 1.47 13.16
N LEU A 14 -18.92 1.45 14.10
CA LEU A 14 -19.02 0.63 15.31
C LEU A 14 -20.09 1.19 16.28
N LYS A 15 -20.83 0.29 16.95
CA LYS A 15 -21.96 0.62 17.84
C LYS A 15 -21.66 0.17 19.28
N LEU A 16 -22.05 0.98 20.26
CA LEU A 16 -21.99 0.56 21.66
C LEU A 16 -22.95 -0.60 21.93
N THR A 17 -22.44 -1.65 22.55
CA THR A 17 -23.25 -2.77 23.03
C THR A 17 -23.89 -2.45 24.38
N GLY A 18 -23.29 -1.54 25.15
CA GLY A 18 -23.73 -1.22 26.51
C GLY A 18 -23.14 -2.17 27.57
N ILE A 19 -22.23 -3.05 27.15
CA ILE A 19 -21.50 -3.97 28.01
C ILE A 19 -20.04 -3.51 27.99
N LYS A 20 -19.56 -3.01 29.13
CA LYS A 20 -18.25 -2.34 29.22
C LYS A 20 -17.09 -3.21 28.69
N SER A 21 -17.01 -4.47 29.13
CA SER A 21 -15.94 -5.38 28.70
C SER A 21 -15.92 -5.61 27.19
N VAL A 22 -17.10 -5.74 26.57
CA VAL A 22 -17.27 -5.92 25.13
C VAL A 22 -16.90 -4.66 24.37
N ASP A 23 -17.39 -3.50 24.84
CA ASP A 23 -17.10 -2.21 24.23
C ASP A 23 -15.58 -1.90 24.31
N ASP A 24 -14.93 -2.27 25.42
CA ASP A 24 -13.47 -2.14 25.59
C ASP A 24 -12.69 -3.07 24.63
N CYS A 25 -13.15 -4.29 24.34
CA CYS A 25 -12.54 -5.13 23.29
C CYS A 25 -12.63 -4.42 21.92
N PHE A 26 -13.80 -3.89 21.52
CA PHE A 26 -13.96 -3.23 20.22
C PHE A 26 -13.17 -1.91 20.12
N ASN A 27 -13.04 -1.17 21.23
CA ASN A 27 -12.27 0.07 21.27
C ASN A 27 -10.79 -0.16 20.91
N GLN A 28 -10.23 -1.33 21.24
CA GLN A 28 -8.86 -1.70 20.88
C GLN A 28 -8.67 -1.85 19.36
N ALA A 29 -9.73 -2.14 18.59
CA ALA A 29 -9.64 -2.23 17.13
C ALA A 29 -9.62 -0.86 16.42
N ILE A 30 -10.10 0.22 17.06
CA ILE A 30 -10.26 1.54 16.43
C ILE A 30 -8.96 2.04 15.79
N SER A 31 -7.88 2.08 16.59
CA SER A 31 -6.58 2.59 16.14
C SER A 31 -5.98 1.80 14.97
N PRO A 32 -5.82 0.46 15.05
CA PRO A 32 -5.30 -0.30 13.93
C PRO A 32 -6.20 -0.19 12.69
N LEU A 33 -7.53 -0.18 12.84
CA LEU A 33 -8.45 -0.01 11.71
C LEU A 33 -8.33 1.36 11.02
N ALA A 34 -8.09 2.43 11.77
CA ALA A 34 -7.88 3.77 11.23
C ALA A 34 -6.61 3.84 10.39
N ILE A 35 -5.47 3.38 10.94
CA ILE A 35 -4.19 3.33 10.24
C ILE A 35 -4.35 2.55 8.92
N LEU A 36 -5.03 1.41 8.97
CA LEU A 36 -5.22 0.55 7.80
C LEU A 36 -6.10 1.19 6.73
N THR A 37 -7.15 1.90 7.13
CA THR A 37 -8.04 2.61 6.21
C THR A 37 -7.30 3.75 5.51
N GLU A 38 -6.47 4.49 6.25
CA GLU A 38 -5.60 5.53 5.70
C GLU A 38 -4.60 4.95 4.70
N MET A 39 -3.86 3.90 5.08
CA MET A 39 -2.85 3.28 4.22
C MET A 39 -3.44 2.76 2.90
N ARG A 40 -4.65 2.18 2.95
CA ARG A 40 -5.38 1.77 1.74
C ARG A 40 -5.73 2.97 0.85
N GLY A 41 -6.29 4.03 1.43
CA GLY A 41 -6.64 5.24 0.69
C GLY A 41 -5.42 5.89 0.03
N ILE A 42 -4.29 5.93 0.73
CA ILE A 42 -3.02 6.46 0.20
C ILE A 42 -2.51 5.58 -0.96
N LEU A 43 -2.57 4.25 -0.85
CA LEU A 43 -2.18 3.34 -1.94
C LEU A 43 -3.05 3.56 -3.20
N GLU A 44 -4.36 3.58 -3.03
CA GLU A 44 -5.30 3.80 -4.15
C GLU A 44 -5.03 5.16 -4.82
N SER A 45 -4.86 6.22 -4.04
CA SER A 45 -4.62 7.57 -4.55
C SER A 45 -3.27 7.71 -5.27
N THR A 46 -2.19 7.14 -4.74
CA THR A 46 -0.86 7.21 -5.35
C THR A 46 -0.78 6.37 -6.61
N LEU A 47 -1.47 5.22 -6.66
CA LEU A 47 -1.61 4.41 -7.86
C LEU A 47 -2.36 5.15 -8.98
N ILE A 48 -3.47 5.81 -8.66
CA ILE A 48 -4.22 6.64 -9.60
C ILE A 48 -3.36 7.81 -10.11
N LYS A 49 -2.67 8.51 -9.21
CA LYS A 49 -1.76 9.61 -9.54
C LYS A 49 -0.67 9.15 -10.51
N TRP A 50 0.02 8.06 -10.20
CA TRP A 50 1.07 7.51 -11.07
C TRP A 50 0.51 7.12 -12.45
N ARG A 51 -0.64 6.45 -12.52
CA ARG A 51 -1.29 6.10 -13.79
C ARG A 51 -1.60 7.33 -14.65
N SER A 52 -2.06 8.40 -14.01
CA SER A 52 -2.34 9.69 -14.65
C SER A 52 -1.05 10.34 -15.17
N ASP A 53 -0.02 10.46 -14.33
CA ASP A 53 1.26 11.08 -14.70
C ASP A 53 1.97 10.29 -15.82
N CYS A 54 1.85 8.96 -15.80
CA CYS A 54 2.34 8.07 -16.85
C CYS A 54 1.52 8.20 -18.16
N GLY A 55 0.23 8.50 -18.08
CA GLY A 55 -0.68 8.62 -19.22
C GLY A 55 -1.22 7.28 -19.73
N ILE A 56 -1.39 6.29 -18.83
CA ILE A 56 -1.87 4.94 -19.18
C ILE A 56 -3.37 4.71 -18.90
N GLY A 57 -4.07 5.73 -18.41
CA GLY A 57 -5.48 5.69 -18.01
C GLY A 57 -5.68 5.11 -16.61
N SER A 58 -6.85 5.32 -16.01
CA SER A 58 -7.18 4.91 -14.63
C SER A 58 -7.12 3.40 -14.39
N SER A 59 -7.30 2.58 -15.44
CA SER A 59 -7.18 1.11 -15.42
C SER A 59 -5.87 0.60 -16.04
N GLY A 60 -4.89 1.47 -16.25
CA GLY A 60 -3.59 1.09 -16.80
C GLY A 60 -2.79 0.17 -15.87
N THR A 61 -2.14 -0.85 -16.43
CA THR A 61 -1.34 -1.81 -15.64
C THR A 61 0.08 -1.30 -15.38
N ILE A 62 0.72 -1.80 -14.31
CA ILE A 62 2.13 -1.50 -14.00
C ILE A 62 3.03 -1.83 -15.20
N ARG A 63 2.82 -3.01 -15.82
CA ARG A 63 3.52 -3.42 -17.05
C ARG A 63 3.41 -2.41 -18.18
N LYS A 64 2.21 -1.88 -18.45
CA LYS A 64 2.01 -0.89 -19.52
C LYS A 64 2.73 0.40 -19.19
N GLY A 65 2.66 0.86 -17.94
CA GLY A 65 3.34 2.08 -17.49
C GLY A 65 4.86 1.98 -17.60
N LEU A 66 5.46 0.90 -17.08
CA LEU A 66 6.92 0.69 -17.16
C LEU A 66 7.43 0.61 -18.61
N ARG A 67 6.68 -0.04 -19.51
CA ARG A 67 7.01 -0.06 -20.94
C ARG A 67 7.00 1.33 -21.55
N LEU A 68 6.00 2.14 -21.20
CA LEU A 68 5.88 3.51 -21.70
C LEU A 68 6.98 4.42 -21.14
N MET A 69 7.30 4.29 -19.85
CA MET A 69 8.42 4.99 -19.21
C MET A 69 9.74 4.66 -19.92
N LEU A 70 9.99 3.38 -20.25
CA LEU A 70 11.17 2.97 -21.03
C LEU A 70 11.19 3.54 -22.44
N ALA A 71 10.07 3.51 -23.17
CA ALA A 71 10.00 4.09 -24.49
C ALA A 71 10.34 5.58 -24.46
N ARG A 72 9.75 6.34 -23.52
CA ARG A 72 10.00 7.77 -23.36
C ARG A 72 11.44 8.09 -22.93
N ALA A 73 12.04 7.26 -22.05
CA ALA A 73 13.44 7.41 -21.66
C ALA A 73 14.39 7.22 -22.86
N LYS A 74 14.12 6.22 -23.72
CA LYS A 74 14.87 6.01 -24.97
C LYS A 74 14.72 7.20 -25.93
N THR A 75 13.51 7.74 -26.08
CA THR A 75 13.30 8.95 -26.90
C THR A 75 14.06 10.15 -26.34
N ALA A 76 14.06 10.34 -25.01
CA ALA A 76 14.84 11.40 -24.37
C ALA A 76 16.34 11.25 -24.65
N THR A 77 16.86 10.02 -24.57
CA THR A 77 18.24 9.71 -24.98
C THR A 77 18.51 10.10 -26.44
N MET A 78 17.65 9.70 -27.37
CA MET A 78 17.83 10.03 -28.79
C MET A 78 17.84 11.54 -29.05
N ASN A 79 17.01 12.30 -28.33
CA ASN A 79 16.96 13.76 -28.46
C ASN A 79 18.21 14.45 -27.87
N THR A 80 18.89 13.83 -26.90
CA THR A 80 20.17 14.34 -26.37
C THR A 80 21.36 14.06 -27.28
N ILE A 81 21.26 13.05 -28.16
CA ILE A 81 22.29 12.70 -29.14
C ILE A 81 21.97 13.46 -30.43
N SER A 82 22.39 14.72 -30.51
CA SER A 82 22.23 15.53 -31.73
C SER A 82 23.15 15.00 -32.85
N PRO A 83 22.71 14.92 -34.12
CA PRO A 83 23.54 14.46 -35.24
C PRO A 83 24.66 15.44 -35.65
N ASP A 84 24.68 16.66 -35.12
CA ASP A 84 25.58 17.77 -35.54
C ASP A 84 26.79 18.02 -34.61
N LEU A 85 27.24 17.06 -33.80
CA LEU A 85 28.48 17.28 -33.03
C LEU A 85 29.70 17.35 -33.98
N PRO A 86 30.48 18.47 -33.95
CA PRO A 86 31.73 18.55 -34.69
C PRO A 86 32.66 17.44 -34.19
N HIS A 87 33.22 16.71 -35.14
CA HIS A 87 34.23 15.67 -34.93
C HIS A 87 35.46 16.29 -34.24
N GLY A 88 35.51 16.33 -32.90
CA GLY A 88 36.68 16.91 -32.24
C GLY A 88 36.67 17.24 -30.74
N SER A 89 35.62 16.96 -29.94
CA SER A 89 35.71 17.21 -28.49
C SER A 89 35.90 15.90 -27.69
N HIS A 90 37.10 15.76 -27.13
CA HIS A 90 37.44 14.77 -26.11
C HIS A 90 36.52 14.95 -24.89
N HIS A 91 35.56 14.03 -24.68
CA HIS A 91 35.18 13.41 -23.39
C HIS A 91 33.98 12.46 -23.58
N PRO A 92 34.13 11.31 -24.26
CA PRO A 92 33.04 10.35 -24.50
C PRO A 92 32.42 9.78 -23.20
N ILE A 93 33.18 9.78 -22.10
CA ILE A 93 32.81 9.14 -20.83
C ILE A 93 31.82 10.01 -20.03
N GLU A 94 31.99 11.34 -20.02
CA GLU A 94 31.05 12.24 -19.32
C GLU A 94 29.70 12.35 -20.04
N LEU A 95 29.70 12.31 -21.37
CA LEU A 95 28.47 12.31 -22.18
C LEU A 95 27.64 11.03 -21.94
N MET A 96 28.30 9.89 -21.77
CA MET A 96 27.63 8.60 -21.52
C MET A 96 27.04 8.51 -20.10
N ASN A 97 27.68 9.17 -19.11
CA ASN A 97 27.19 9.23 -17.73
C ASN A 97 26.00 10.19 -17.55
N ASN A 98 25.80 11.16 -18.45
CA ASN A 98 24.69 12.11 -18.36
C ASN A 98 23.49 11.73 -19.25
N LEU A 99 23.54 10.56 -19.90
CA LEU A 99 22.50 10.13 -20.83
C LEU A 99 21.23 9.69 -20.07
N PRO A 100 20.04 10.19 -20.49
CA PRO A 100 18.77 9.91 -19.81
C PRO A 100 18.44 8.41 -19.77
N SER A 101 18.63 7.79 -18.62
CA SER A 101 18.32 6.38 -18.40
C SER A 101 17.79 6.13 -17.00
N PHE A 102 17.16 4.99 -16.77
CA PHE A 102 16.74 4.59 -15.43
C PHE A 102 16.94 3.10 -15.23
N ALA A 103 17.07 2.73 -13.97
CA ALA A 103 17.12 1.34 -13.54
C ALA A 103 16.18 1.12 -12.35
N ILE A 104 15.75 -0.13 -12.21
CA ILE A 104 15.06 -0.61 -11.01
C ILE A 104 16.09 -1.37 -10.17
N CYS A 105 16.27 -0.91 -8.94
CA CYS A 105 17.13 -1.48 -7.93
C CYS A 105 16.27 -2.10 -6.83
N SER A 106 16.91 -2.89 -5.95
CA SER A 106 16.31 -3.37 -4.72
C SER A 106 16.94 -2.61 -3.57
N ASP A 107 16.13 -2.15 -2.62
CA ASP A 107 16.63 -1.59 -1.36
C ASP A 107 17.18 -2.70 -0.43
N GLU A 108 17.55 -2.29 0.78
CA GLU A 108 18.04 -3.19 1.83
C GLU A 108 17.01 -4.29 2.17
N LYS A 109 15.73 -3.90 2.24
CA LYS A 109 14.57 -4.75 2.54
C LYS A 109 14.00 -5.49 1.32
N THR A 110 14.68 -5.44 0.17
CA THR A 110 14.29 -6.07 -1.11
C THR A 110 13.10 -5.45 -1.84
N TYR A 111 12.65 -4.26 -1.46
CA TYR A 111 11.64 -3.51 -2.20
C TYR A 111 12.24 -2.82 -3.43
N PRO A 112 11.45 -2.66 -4.51
CA PRO A 112 11.91 -2.01 -5.72
C PRO A 112 12.07 -0.51 -5.49
N MET A 113 13.14 0.05 -6.05
CA MET A 113 13.38 1.49 -6.10
C MET A 113 13.76 1.89 -7.53
N ILE A 114 13.29 3.06 -7.96
CA ILE A 114 13.67 3.62 -9.25
C ILE A 114 14.86 4.55 -9.06
N VAL A 115 15.88 4.34 -9.86
CA VAL A 115 17.05 5.21 -9.95
C VAL A 115 17.09 5.79 -11.35
N THR A 116 17.01 7.11 -11.44
CA THR A 116 17.14 7.86 -12.70
C THR A 116 18.56 8.40 -12.85
N ASN A 117 18.99 8.54 -14.10
CA ASN A 117 20.28 9.09 -14.48
C ASN A 117 20.10 10.03 -15.67
N GLY A 118 20.82 11.15 -15.68
CA GLY A 118 20.66 12.19 -16.70
C GLY A 118 19.39 13.04 -16.54
N ALA A 119 19.22 14.03 -17.42
CA ALA A 119 18.10 14.95 -17.38
C ALA A 119 16.91 14.44 -18.21
N PHE A 120 15.72 14.42 -17.61
CA PHE A 120 14.48 14.05 -18.30
C PHE A 120 13.56 15.26 -18.50
N PRO A 121 12.69 15.24 -19.54
CA PRO A 121 11.59 16.19 -19.63
C PRO A 121 10.74 16.14 -18.36
N VAL A 122 10.26 17.31 -17.91
CA VAL A 122 9.54 17.48 -16.63
C VAL A 122 8.40 16.48 -16.45
N GLN A 123 7.62 16.21 -17.51
CA GLN A 123 6.51 15.26 -17.45
C GLN A 123 6.97 13.81 -17.17
N LEU A 124 8.11 13.40 -17.73
CA LEU A 124 8.66 12.07 -17.50
C LEU A 124 9.31 11.98 -16.12
N GLN A 125 10.01 13.03 -15.66
CA GLN A 125 10.52 13.09 -14.30
C GLN A 125 9.41 12.94 -13.26
N LYS A 126 8.30 13.66 -13.44
CA LYS A 126 7.10 13.54 -12.59
C LYS A 126 6.53 12.11 -12.56
N THR A 127 6.62 11.38 -13.67
CA THR A 127 6.21 9.97 -13.74
C THR A 127 7.12 9.08 -12.89
N PHE A 128 8.44 9.33 -12.90
CA PHE A 128 9.37 8.61 -12.03
C PHE A 128 9.13 8.93 -10.56
N ASP A 129 8.92 10.21 -10.22
CA ASP A 129 8.71 10.64 -8.83
C ASP A 129 7.43 10.02 -8.23
N SER A 130 6.32 10.05 -9.00
CA SER A 130 5.06 9.41 -8.57
C SER A 130 5.15 7.88 -8.48
N MET A 131 5.97 7.23 -9.31
CA MET A 131 6.22 5.79 -9.19
C MET A 131 7.05 5.47 -7.95
N SER A 132 8.08 6.25 -7.66
CA SER A 132 8.89 6.11 -6.44
C SER A 132 8.05 6.31 -5.18
N GLU A 133 7.12 7.28 -5.20
CA GLU A 133 6.14 7.48 -4.13
C GLU A 133 5.25 6.24 -3.94
N LEU A 134 4.68 5.70 -5.04
CA LEU A 134 3.86 4.48 -5.00
C LEU A 134 4.64 3.30 -4.40
N LEU A 135 5.88 3.08 -4.83
CA LEU A 135 6.72 1.99 -4.32
C LEU A 135 7.03 2.15 -2.83
N ASN A 136 7.27 3.38 -2.37
CA ASN A 136 7.43 3.67 -0.94
C ASN A 136 6.16 3.38 -0.13
N ILE A 137 4.98 3.66 -0.68
CA ILE A 137 3.71 3.29 -0.02
C ILE A 137 3.54 1.78 0.04
N CYS A 138 3.85 1.05 -1.04
CA CYS A 138 3.83 -0.42 -1.02
C CYS A 138 4.77 -0.98 0.05
N ALA A 139 6.00 -0.49 0.14
CA ALA A 139 6.96 -0.91 1.16
C ALA A 139 6.45 -0.62 2.58
N LYS A 140 5.91 0.57 2.83
CA LYS A 140 5.29 0.93 4.12
C LYS A 140 4.12 0.01 4.47
N ILE A 141 3.27 -0.36 3.50
CA ILE A 141 2.18 -1.32 3.74
C ILE A 141 2.73 -2.65 4.18
N LEU A 142 3.66 -3.20 3.39
CA LEU A 142 4.21 -4.52 3.65
C LEU A 142 5.00 -4.59 4.97
N ASP A 143 5.66 -3.50 5.38
CA ASP A 143 6.38 -3.43 6.66
C ASP A 143 5.46 -3.33 7.89
N ASN A 144 4.28 -2.70 7.76
CA ASN A 144 3.40 -2.45 8.91
C ASN A 144 2.27 -3.48 9.05
N ILE A 145 1.93 -4.18 7.97
CA ILE A 145 0.74 -5.05 7.91
C ILE A 145 0.77 -6.14 8.98
N ASP A 146 1.92 -6.78 9.21
CA ASP A 146 2.03 -7.89 10.17
C ASP A 146 1.77 -7.41 11.60
N SER A 147 2.35 -6.27 11.99
CA SER A 147 2.11 -5.67 13.31
C SER A 147 0.64 -5.31 13.52
N LEU A 148 -0.02 -4.81 12.47
CA LEU A 148 -1.43 -4.43 12.52
C LEU A 148 -2.34 -5.66 12.56
N LEU A 149 -2.01 -6.72 11.82
CA LEU A 149 -2.72 -8.00 11.85
C LEU A 149 -2.61 -8.65 13.23
N THR A 150 -1.44 -8.71 13.85
CA THR A 150 -1.27 -9.26 15.20
C THR A 150 -2.11 -8.52 16.25
N LYS A 151 -2.20 -7.18 16.16
CA LYS A 151 -3.08 -6.38 17.03
C LYS A 151 -4.54 -6.75 16.81
N LEU A 152 -4.98 -6.88 15.56
CA LEU A 152 -6.36 -7.25 15.23
C LEU A 152 -6.69 -8.70 15.59
N GLU A 153 -5.74 -9.63 15.51
CA GLU A 153 -5.90 -11.02 15.96
C GLU A 153 -6.14 -11.07 17.46
N THR A 154 -5.39 -10.27 18.24
CA THR A 154 -5.59 -10.15 19.69
C THR A 154 -6.99 -9.64 20.02
N VAL A 155 -7.46 -8.60 19.31
CA VAL A 155 -8.82 -8.09 19.48
C VAL A 155 -9.87 -9.12 19.05
N THR A 156 -9.64 -9.84 17.95
CA THR A 156 -10.55 -10.88 17.46
C THR A 156 -10.69 -12.00 18.49
N LYS A 157 -9.60 -12.39 19.17
CA LYS A 157 -9.64 -13.36 20.26
C LYS A 157 -10.50 -12.88 21.43
N CYS A 158 -10.30 -11.64 21.90
CA CYS A 158 -11.13 -10.98 22.93
C CYS A 158 -12.62 -11.03 22.57
N ILE A 159 -12.94 -10.74 21.31
CA ILE A 159 -14.32 -10.73 20.79
C ILE A 159 -14.93 -12.14 20.75
N ILE A 160 -14.15 -13.16 20.36
CA ILE A 160 -14.60 -14.56 20.34
C ILE A 160 -14.94 -15.03 21.76
N GLU A 161 -14.08 -14.72 22.74
CA GLU A 161 -14.32 -15.03 24.15
C GLU A 161 -15.61 -14.35 24.64
N CYS A 162 -15.79 -13.07 24.35
CA CYS A 162 -17.04 -12.34 24.66
C CYS A 162 -18.28 -12.97 23.99
N SER A 163 -18.14 -13.53 22.79
CA SER A 163 -19.27 -14.12 22.07
C SER A 163 -19.83 -15.37 22.76
N GLY A 164 -18.98 -16.17 23.39
CA GLY A 164 -19.38 -17.38 24.11
C GLY A 164 -20.17 -17.07 25.39
N GLU A 165 -19.90 -15.93 26.01
CA GLU A 165 -20.49 -15.51 27.27
C GLU A 165 -21.51 -14.36 27.11
N LEU A 166 -21.83 -13.96 25.88
CA LEU A 166 -22.55 -12.70 25.60
C LEU A 166 -23.90 -12.60 26.31
N SER A 167 -24.65 -13.70 26.41
CA SER A 167 -25.93 -13.74 27.13
C SER A 167 -25.75 -13.50 28.64
N GLN A 168 -24.71 -14.07 29.24
CA GLN A 168 -24.38 -13.84 30.65
C GLN A 168 -23.88 -12.42 30.87
N LEU A 169 -23.05 -11.91 29.96
CA LEU A 169 -22.57 -10.53 30.00
C LEU A 169 -23.72 -9.50 29.90
N CYS A 170 -24.76 -9.79 29.11
CA CYS A 170 -25.98 -8.97 29.08
C CYS A 170 -26.67 -8.94 30.46
N LEU A 171 -26.86 -10.11 31.09
CA LEU A 171 -27.49 -10.21 32.41
C LEU A 171 -26.67 -9.46 33.48
N ASN A 172 -25.34 -9.65 33.48
CA ASN A 172 -24.42 -9.00 34.42
C ASN A 172 -24.39 -7.48 34.24
N ALA A 173 -24.63 -6.99 33.02
CA ALA A 173 -24.79 -5.56 32.72
C ALA A 173 -26.21 -5.02 33.02
N GLY A 174 -27.12 -5.84 33.55
CA GLY A 174 -28.52 -5.47 33.83
C GLY A 174 -29.37 -5.29 32.58
N LEU A 175 -28.97 -5.87 31.45
CA LEU A 175 -29.69 -5.81 30.18
C LEU A 175 -30.64 -7.01 30.06
N HIS A 176 -31.93 -6.71 29.87
CA HIS A 176 -32.98 -7.73 29.74
C HIS A 176 -33.93 -7.40 28.57
N GLY A 177 -34.61 -8.45 28.07
CA GLY A 177 -35.61 -8.34 27.00
C GLY A 177 -35.06 -7.61 25.76
N VAL A 178 -35.79 -6.59 25.30
CA VAL A 178 -35.44 -5.80 24.10
C VAL A 178 -34.05 -5.17 24.21
N LYS A 179 -33.60 -4.76 25.41
CA LYS A 179 -32.27 -4.17 25.60
C LYS A 179 -31.15 -5.19 25.39
N ALA A 180 -31.33 -6.42 25.87
CA ALA A 180 -30.38 -7.51 25.64
C ALA A 180 -30.31 -7.88 24.16
N ILE A 181 -31.47 -8.00 23.48
CA ILE A 181 -31.54 -8.25 22.03
C ILE A 181 -30.76 -7.20 21.26
N ARG A 182 -30.98 -5.91 21.56
CA ARG A 182 -30.27 -4.80 20.89
C ARG A 182 -28.75 -4.84 21.14
N ALA A 183 -28.32 -5.21 22.34
CA ALA A 183 -26.89 -5.37 22.64
C ALA A 183 -26.25 -6.48 21.79
N MET A 184 -26.95 -7.62 21.63
CA MET A 184 -26.51 -8.72 20.78
C MET A 184 -26.48 -8.33 19.29
N GLU A 185 -27.47 -7.58 18.81
CA GLU A 185 -27.49 -7.05 17.44
C GLU A 185 -26.31 -6.09 17.18
N ASN A 186 -26.04 -5.18 18.12
CA ASN A 186 -24.91 -4.27 18.04
C ASN A 186 -23.58 -5.02 18.05
N PHE A 187 -23.45 -6.05 18.89
CA PHE A 187 -22.29 -6.95 18.88
C PHE A 187 -22.10 -7.60 17.51
N ALA A 188 -23.14 -8.23 16.96
CA ALA A 188 -23.08 -8.89 15.65
C ALA A 188 -22.74 -7.90 14.52
N TRP A 189 -23.28 -6.68 14.57
CA TRP A 189 -22.93 -5.60 13.65
C TRP A 189 -21.45 -5.25 13.72
N ASN A 190 -20.91 -5.04 14.92
CA ASN A 190 -19.50 -4.72 15.11
C ASN A 190 -18.56 -5.83 14.61
N VAL A 191 -18.90 -7.10 14.87
CA VAL A 191 -18.18 -8.25 14.32
C VAL A 191 -18.15 -8.20 12.80
N ARG A 192 -19.29 -7.87 12.16
CA ARG A 192 -19.38 -7.76 10.70
C ARG A 192 -18.50 -6.63 10.16
N ILE A 193 -18.52 -5.45 10.79
CA ILE A 193 -17.64 -4.34 10.43
C ILE A 193 -16.17 -4.76 10.53
N LEU A 194 -15.76 -5.36 11.64
CA LEU A 194 -14.38 -5.82 11.84
C LEU A 194 -13.94 -6.79 10.73
N LYS A 195 -14.78 -7.77 10.38
CA LYS A 195 -14.51 -8.72 9.29
C LYS A 195 -14.38 -8.05 7.92
N ILE A 196 -15.23 -7.05 7.63
CA ILE A 196 -15.17 -6.29 6.38
C ILE A 196 -13.81 -5.57 6.29
N HIS A 197 -13.43 -4.85 7.34
CA HIS A 197 -12.15 -4.14 7.33
C HIS A 197 -10.97 -5.11 7.20
N LEU A 198 -10.97 -6.23 7.95
CA LEU A 198 -9.92 -7.26 7.84
C LEU A 198 -9.78 -7.79 6.41
N THR A 199 -10.90 -8.00 5.71
CA THR A 199 -10.88 -8.42 4.30
C THR A 199 -10.27 -7.35 3.39
N LEU A 200 -10.58 -6.07 3.62
CA LEU A 200 -10.02 -4.96 2.84
C LEU A 200 -8.51 -4.81 3.07
N ILE A 201 -8.04 -5.11 4.27
CA ILE A 201 -6.62 -5.08 4.66
C ILE A 201 -5.83 -6.12 3.88
N TYR A 202 -6.30 -7.37 3.88
CA TYR A 202 -5.65 -8.42 3.08
C TYR A 202 -5.63 -8.07 1.59
N LYS A 203 -6.69 -7.45 1.06
CA LYS A 203 -6.70 -6.97 -0.33
C LYS A 203 -5.63 -5.91 -0.58
N ALA A 204 -5.48 -4.93 0.31
CA ALA A 204 -4.45 -3.89 0.18
C ALA A 204 -3.02 -4.48 0.26
N GLN A 205 -2.80 -5.45 1.14
CA GLN A 205 -1.53 -6.18 1.23
C GLN A 205 -1.23 -6.94 -0.07
N ILE A 206 -2.21 -7.69 -0.59
CA ILE A 206 -2.10 -8.43 -1.85
C ILE A 206 -1.81 -7.47 -2.99
N GLU A 207 -2.51 -6.33 -3.07
CA GLU A 207 -2.28 -5.33 -4.11
C GLU A 207 -0.88 -4.73 -4.04
N ALA A 208 -0.41 -4.33 -2.86
CA ALA A 208 0.95 -3.82 -2.67
C ALA A 208 2.01 -4.86 -3.07
N ASN A 209 1.85 -6.12 -2.67
CA ASN A 209 2.77 -7.20 -3.03
C ASN A 209 2.75 -7.52 -4.54
N ASN A 210 1.57 -7.50 -5.16
CA ASN A 210 1.41 -7.69 -6.59
C ASN A 210 2.10 -6.58 -7.39
N ILE A 211 1.95 -5.31 -6.97
CA ILE A 211 2.66 -4.18 -7.59
C ILE A 211 4.17 -4.40 -7.48
N VAL A 212 4.69 -4.69 -6.29
CA VAL A 212 6.13 -4.94 -6.07
C VAL A 212 6.64 -6.06 -6.96
N THR A 213 5.93 -7.18 -7.01
CA THR A 213 6.31 -8.34 -7.83
C THR A 213 6.27 -8.02 -9.32
N GLU A 214 5.20 -7.38 -9.79
CA GLU A 214 5.04 -7.01 -11.21
C GLU A 214 6.13 -6.03 -11.65
N VAL A 215 6.54 -5.08 -10.78
CA VAL A 215 7.64 -4.17 -11.07
C VAL A 215 8.93 -4.92 -11.31
N PHE A 216 9.30 -5.88 -10.46
CA PHE A 216 10.51 -6.68 -10.66
C PHE A 216 10.45 -7.55 -11.92
N ASP A 217 9.35 -8.26 -12.13
CA ASP A 217 9.18 -9.16 -13.28
C ASP A 217 9.24 -8.39 -14.61
N VAL A 218 8.58 -7.24 -14.66
CA VAL A 218 8.61 -6.37 -15.84
C VAL A 218 9.97 -5.71 -16.01
N ALA A 219 10.62 -5.24 -14.94
CA ALA A 219 11.96 -4.68 -15.01
C ALA A 219 12.98 -5.67 -15.58
N CYS A 220 12.88 -6.93 -15.16
CA CYS A 220 13.71 -8.03 -15.67
C CYS A 220 13.49 -8.24 -17.17
N THR A 221 12.22 -8.33 -17.58
CA THR A 221 11.83 -8.48 -18.99
C THR A 221 12.31 -7.31 -19.86
N LEU A 222 12.22 -6.10 -19.34
CA LEU A 222 12.63 -4.87 -20.02
C LEU A 222 14.15 -4.60 -19.95
N ARG A 223 14.91 -5.43 -19.22
CA ARG A 223 16.36 -5.29 -18.98
C ARG A 223 16.74 -3.96 -18.33
N VAL A 224 15.85 -3.42 -17.50
CA VAL A 224 16.09 -2.22 -16.67
C VAL A 224 16.33 -2.59 -15.21
N LEU A 225 16.34 -3.88 -14.86
CA LEU A 225 16.72 -4.36 -13.53
C LEU A 225 18.24 -4.26 -13.33
N SER A 226 18.69 -3.64 -12.24
CA SER A 226 20.10 -3.49 -11.92
C SER A 226 20.81 -4.83 -11.69
N LYS A 227 22.08 -4.91 -12.10
CA LYS A 227 22.95 -6.10 -11.96
C LYS A 227 23.09 -6.60 -10.50
N LYS A 228 23.04 -5.68 -9.53
CA LYS A 228 23.08 -6.02 -8.09
C LYS A 228 21.79 -6.74 -7.65
N SER A 229 20.65 -6.30 -8.16
CA SER A 229 19.33 -6.90 -7.88
C SER A 229 19.12 -8.25 -8.56
N THR A 230 19.70 -8.45 -9.75
CA THR A 230 19.59 -9.73 -10.48
C THR A 230 20.21 -10.90 -9.72
N LYS A 231 21.30 -10.68 -8.98
CA LYS A 231 21.95 -11.71 -8.15
C LYS A 231 21.14 -12.04 -6.88
N LYS A 232 20.55 -11.04 -6.22
CA LYS A 232 19.73 -11.21 -5.00
C LYS A 232 18.40 -11.92 -5.29
N ILE A 233 17.79 -11.66 -6.45
CA ILE A 233 16.53 -12.30 -6.88
C ILE A 233 16.74 -13.72 -7.41
N ARG A 234 17.81 -13.98 -8.19
CA ARG A 234 18.15 -15.34 -8.68
C ARG A 234 18.51 -16.32 -7.56
N GLY A 235 18.90 -15.84 -6.38
CA GLY A 235 19.08 -16.69 -5.19
C GLY A 235 17.77 -17.23 -4.62
N ASN A 236 16.65 -16.51 -4.80
CA ASN A 236 15.34 -16.85 -4.24
C ASN A 236 14.36 -17.49 -5.24
N ARG A 237 14.62 -17.37 -6.55
CA ARG A 237 13.83 -18.04 -7.60
C ARG A 237 14.77 -18.77 -8.53
N HIS A 238 14.71 -20.10 -8.53
CA HIS A 238 15.38 -20.92 -9.52
C HIS A 238 14.96 -20.48 -10.94
N SER A 239 15.97 -20.17 -11.73
CA SER A 239 15.99 -20.03 -13.19
C SER A 239 15.17 -18.89 -13.81
N CYS A 240 15.89 -17.85 -14.23
CA CYS A 240 15.63 -17.19 -15.52
C CYS A 240 16.48 -17.88 -16.59
#